data_AF-A0A6A4GVH1-F1
#
_entry.id   AF-A0A6A4GVH1-F1
#
_cell.length_a   1.000
_cell.length_b   1.000
_cell.length_c   1.000
_cell.angle_alpha   90.00
_cell.angle_beta   90.00
_cell.angle_gamma   90.00
#
_symmetry.space_group_name_H-M   'P 1'
#
loop_
_entity.id
_entity.type
_entity.pdbx_description
1 polymer ?
#
loop_
_entity_poly.entity_id
_entity_poly.type
_entity_poly.pdbx_seq_one_letter_code
_entity_poly.pdbx_strand_id
1 'polypeptide(L)' 'MLGRIILLLATLAIFHAAFSTYEHYSHLKALGKPDASLPLDIILESLIALSLGILGASLQCSSVKRGDLVE' A
#
# COMPACT_ATOMS: atom_id res chain seq x y z
N MET A 1 1.88 -14.31 -13.15
CA MET A 1 0.54 -13.78 -12.78
C MET A 1 0.44 -13.39 -11.31
N LEU A 2 1.05 -14.15 -10.40
CA LEU A 2 1.04 -13.89 -8.96
C LEU A 2 1.41 -12.43 -8.58
N GLY A 3 2.52 -11.88 -9.10
CA GLY A 3 2.92 -10.49 -8.82
C GLY A 3 1.83 -9.45 -9.14
N ARG A 4 1.14 -9.60 -10.28
CA ARG A 4 0.03 -8.69 -10.69
C ARG A 4 -1.15 -8.78 -9.72
N ILE A 5 -1.48 -9.98 -9.25
CA ILE A 5 -2.57 -10.18 -8.28
C ILE A 5 -2.21 -9.54 -6.95
N ILE A 6 -1.00 -9.79 -6.45
CA ILE A 6 -0.51 -9.18 -5.20
C ILE A 6 -0.50 -7.66 -5.31
N LEU A 7 -0.01 -7.12 -6.43
CA LEU A 7 0.03 -5.68 -6.67
C LEU A 7 -1.38 -5.06 -6.74
N LEU A 8 -2.33 -5.76 -7.36
CA LEU A 8 -3.73 -5.32 -7.40
C LEU A 8 -4.36 -5.32 -6.00
N LEU A 9 -4.14 -6.36 -5.21
CA LEU A 9 -4.62 -6.42 -3.82
C LEU A 9 -3.98 -5.34 -2.96
N ALA A 10 -2.67 -5.11 -3.09
CA ALA A 10 -1.97 -4.03 -2.41
C ALA A 10 -2.54 -2.65 -2.79
N THR A 11 -2.87 -2.47 -4.07
CA THR A 11 -3.50 -1.23 -4.57
C THR A 11 -4.87 -1.04 -3.92
N LEU A 12 -5.73 -2.05 -3.91
CA LEU A 12 -7.04 -1.94 -3.26
C LEU A 12 -6.92 -1.67 -1.75
N ALA A 13 -5.97 -2.35 -1.08
CA ALA A 13 -5.72 -2.18 0.34
C ALA A 13 -5.22 -0.77 0.69
N ILE A 14 -4.32 -0.17 -0.12
CA ILE A 14 -3.85 1.19 0.16
C ILE A 14 -4.96 2.23 -0.11
N PHE A 15 -5.82 2.02 -1.11
CA PHE A 15 -6.98 2.86 -1.33
C PHE A 15 -7.98 2.78 -0.16
N HIS A 16 -8.19 1.59 0.38
CA HIS A 16 -9.01 1.39 1.58
C HIS A 16 -8.44 2.17 2.78
N ALA A 17 -7.16 1.96 3.11
CA ALA A 17 -6.52 2.64 4.24
C ALA A 17 -6.46 4.17 4.05
N ALA A 18 -6.30 4.66 2.82
CA ALA A 18 -6.35 6.09 2.50
C ALA A 18 -7.75 6.67 2.72
N PHE A 19 -8.80 5.95 2.32
CA PHE A 19 -10.18 6.36 2.62
C PHE A 19 -10.45 6.37 4.12
N SER A 20 -10.04 5.34 4.87
CA SER A 20 -10.18 5.29 6.33
C SER A 20 -9.44 6.42 7.03
N THR A 21 -8.25 6.78 6.55
CA THR A 21 -7.48 7.95 7.02
C THR A 21 -8.26 9.25 6.79
N TYR A 22 -8.79 9.43 5.58
CA TYR A 22 -9.59 10.61 5.24
C TYR A 22 -10.83 10.72 6.12
N GLU A 23 -11.58 9.62 6.28
CA GLU A 23 -12.79 9.57 7.10
C GLU A 23 -12.48 9.93 8.56
N HIS A 24 -11.46 9.29 9.16
CA HIS A 24 -11.03 9.57 10.53
C HIS A 24 -10.70 11.05 10.75
N TYR A 25 -9.87 11.64 9.89
CA TYR A 25 -9.52 13.06 10.02
C TYR A 25 -10.68 14.01 9.68
N SER A 26 -11.58 13.62 8.78
CA SER A 26 -12.78 14.40 8.48
C SER A 26 -13.69 14.48 9.72
N HIS A 27 -13.85 13.38 10.44
CA HIS A 27 -14.59 13.33 11.69
C HIS A 27 -13.93 14.15 12.78
N LEU A 28 -12.61 14.01 12.97
CA LEU A 28 -11.86 14.79 13.95
C LEU A 28 -11.96 16.31 13.70
N LYS A 29 -11.90 16.71 12.43
CA LYS A 29 -12.08 18.11 12.03
C LYS A 29 -13.49 18.61 12.35
N ALA A 30 -14.52 17.82 12.06
CA ALA A 30 -15.90 18.16 12.39
C ALA A 30 -16.14 18.28 13.90
N LEU A 31 -15.41 17.51 14.71
CA LEU A 31 -15.48 17.54 16.17
C LEU A 31 -14.58 18.60 16.83
N GLY A 32 -13.85 19.40 16.04
CA GLY A 32 -12.92 20.41 16.57
C GLY A 32 -11.71 19.82 17.30
N LYS A 33 -11.33 18.57 17.00
CA LYS A 33 -10.21 17.84 17.62
C LYS A 33 -9.16 17.43 16.57
N PRO A 34 -8.48 18.37 15.90
CA PRO A 34 -7.62 18.06 14.76
C PRO A 34 -6.37 17.24 15.12
N ASP A 35 -5.92 17.29 16.38
CA ASP A 35 -4.62 16.74 16.79
C ASP A 35 -4.67 15.29 17.30
N ALA A 36 -5.84 14.63 17.21
CA ALA A 36 -5.92 13.24 17.62
C ALA A 36 -5.16 12.34 16.63
N SER A 37 -4.40 11.40 17.18
CA SER A 37 -3.58 10.48 16.40
C SER A 37 -4.42 9.53 15.55
N LEU A 38 -3.81 9.02 14.48
CA LEU A 38 -4.38 7.92 13.71
C LEU A 38 -4.49 6.65 14.57
N PRO A 39 -5.58 5.87 14.42
CA PRO A 39 -5.68 4.55 15.01
C PRO A 39 -4.58 3.63 14.48
N LEU A 40 -4.06 2.78 15.37
CA LEU A 40 -2.99 1.83 15.04
C LEU A 40 -3.39 0.90 13.88
N ASP A 41 -4.67 0.54 13.80
CA ASP A 41 -5.22 -0.33 12.75
C ASP A 41 -4.95 0.22 11.34
N ILE A 42 -5.33 1.48 11.09
CA ILE A 42 -5.11 2.16 9.80
C ILE A 42 -3.61 2.23 9.45
N ILE A 43 -2.75 2.41 10.47
CA ILE A 43 -1.29 2.41 10.30
C ILE A 43 -0.80 1.03 9.85
N LEU A 44 -1.26 -0.05 10.50
CA LEU A 44 -0.88 -1.42 10.13
C LEU A 44 -1.42 -1.80 8.76
N GLU A 45 -2.67 -1.48 8.44
CA GLU A 45 -3.25 -1.69 7.12
C GLU A 45 -2.41 -1.02 6.02
N SER A 46 -2.00 0.24 6.25
CA SER A 46 -1.15 0.99 5.33
C SER A 46 0.24 0.35 5.16
N LEU A 47 0.87 -0.10 6.25
CA LEU A 47 2.17 -0.76 6.22
C LEU A 47 2.13 -2.13 5.54
N ILE A 48 1.06 -2.89 5.75
CA ILE A 48 0.82 -4.17 5.10
C ILE A 48 0.59 -3.96 3.60
N ALA A 49 -0.26 -2.99 3.23
CA ALA A 49 -0.51 -2.65 1.84
C ALA A 49 0.77 -2.20 1.10
N LEU A 50 1.59 -1.36 1.74
CA LEU A 50 2.89 -0.95 1.22
C LEU A 50 3.81 -2.16 0.99
N SER A 51 3.92 -3.03 1.99
CA SER A 51 4.78 -4.22 1.93
C SER A 51 4.34 -5.17 0.81
N LEU A 52 3.03 -5.40 0.67
CA LEU A 52 2.46 -6.17 -0.44
C LEU A 52 2.71 -5.49 -1.78
N GLY A 53 2.64 -4.17 -1.86
CA GLY A 53 2.92 -3.40 -3.07
C GLY A 53 4.36 -3.58 -3.54
N ILE A 54 5.32 -3.48 -2.60
CA ILE A 54 6.73 -3.74 -2.87
C ILE A 54 6.91 -5.18 -3.36
N LEU A 55 6.39 -6.17 -2.65
CA LEU A 55 6.51 -7.58 -3.02
C LEU A 55 5.88 -7.87 -4.40
N GLY A 56 4.68 -7.37 -4.65
CA GLY A 56 3.97 -7.52 -5.93
C GLY A 56 4.75 -6.90 -7.09
N ALA A 57 5.30 -5.71 -6.89
CA ALA A 57 6.13 -5.02 -7.88
C ALA A 57 7.46 -5.75 -8.12
N SER A 58 8.14 -6.21 -7.07
CA SER A 58 9.40 -6.97 -7.18
C SER A 58 9.21 -8.27 -7.95
N LEU A 59 8.12 -9.00 -7.71
CA LEU A 59 7.78 -10.23 -8.45
C LEU A 59 7.40 -9.98 -9.92
N GLN A 60 7.12 -8.72 -10.27
CA GLN A 60 6.84 -8.31 -11.65
C GLN A 60 8.12 -8.06 -12.45
N CYS A 61 9.25 -7.84 -11.78
CA CYS A 61 10.54 -7.63 -12.43
C CYS A 61 10.99 -8.94 -13.09
N SER A 62 10.98 -8.96 -14.42
CA SER A 62 11.53 -10.07 -15.19
C SER A 62 13.01 -10.24 -14.84
N SER A 63 13.43 -11.47 -14.53
CA SER A 63 14.83 -11.82 -14.31
C SER A 63 15.65 -11.32 -15.50
N VAL A 64 16.52 -10.33 -15.27
CA VAL A 64 17.58 -9.99 -16.23
C VAL A 64 18.45 -11.23 -16.35
N LYS A 65 18.36 -11.91 -17.50
CA LYS A 65 19.29 -12.96 -17.85
C LYS A 65 20.63 -12.27 -18.11
N ARG A 66 21.63 -12.61 -17.30
CA ARG A 66 23.02 -12.16 -17.47
C ARG A 66 23.66 -12.60 -18.82
N GLY A 67 23.00 -13.47 -19.57
CA GLY A 67 23.49 -14.00 -20.86
C GLY A 67 23.34 -13.07 -22.06
N ASP A 68 22.58 -11.97 -21.96
CA ASP A 68 22.26 -11.12 -23.11
C ASP A 68 23.26 -9.96 -23.31
N LEU A 69 24.38 -9.98 -22.57
CA LEU A 69 25.46 -8.97 -22.62
C LEU A 69 26.77 -9.50 -23.24
N VAL A 70 26.76 -10.69 -23.84
CA VAL A 70 27.89 -11.23 -24.60
C VAL A 70 27.39 -11.92 -25.86
N GLU A 71 27.04 -11.13 -26.88
CA GLU A 71 27.31 -11.41 -28.30
C GLU A 71 27.63 -10.09 -29.01
#